data_AF-W4KII7-F1
#
_entry.id   AF-W4KII7-F1
#
_cell.length_a   1.000
_cell.length_b   1.000
_cell.length_c   1.000
_cell.angle_alpha   90.00
_cell.angle_beta   90.00
_cell.angle_gamma   90.00
#
_symmetry.space_group_name_H-M   'P 1'
#
loop_
_entity.id
_entity.type
_entity.pdbx_description
1 polymer ?
#
loop_
_entity_poly.entity_id
_entity_poly.type
_entity_poly.pdbx_seq_one_letter_code
_entity_poly.pdbx_strand_id
1 'polypeptide(L)'
;MGMKVLHGFYAFFSFCLLLSSIIAIVFSQVWHKKSLLLNMVFSDADLTAGLVLGIALGVTWLLSVFAIVQRNHVTIGLVALNWCLILDSIAITVVGTFVWFYTLRQRAEFHTVWAGLPESSRITLQDQFSCCGYFNASDLIAIGGNFCTSQEKADQLNTTVLKNFCVTPITAYSDVSLNDVFTSVYGFMAVAICLFMTSLCVIKVRQEIERFKRIDSKRGGRGFV
;
A
#
# COMPACT_ATOMS: atom_id res chain seq x y z
N MET A 1 10.30 -25.37 -20.49
CA MET A 1 9.89 -23.96 -20.66
C MET A 1 11.00 -23.20 -21.36
N GLY A 2 10.72 -22.53 -22.48
CA GLY A 2 11.77 -21.83 -23.24
C GLY A 2 12.24 -20.54 -22.55
N MET A 3 13.52 -20.20 -22.70
CA MET A 3 14.13 -18.99 -22.12
C MET A 3 13.38 -17.69 -22.47
N LYS A 4 12.76 -17.63 -23.66
CA LYS A 4 11.92 -16.50 -24.09
C LYS A 4 10.67 -16.32 -23.20
N VAL A 5 10.03 -17.42 -22.82
CA VAL A 5 8.83 -17.40 -21.98
C VAL A 5 9.19 -16.93 -20.56
N LEU A 6 10.31 -17.41 -20.03
CA LEU A 6 10.79 -17.01 -18.71
C LEU A 6 11.12 -15.51 -18.64
N HIS A 7 11.80 -14.97 -19.67
CA HIS A 7 12.05 -13.53 -19.76
C HIS A 7 10.76 -12.71 -19.93
N GLY A 8 9.74 -13.27 -20.60
CA GLY A 8 8.42 -12.65 -20.70
C GLY A 8 7.75 -12.49 -19.33
N PHE A 9 7.71 -13.54 -18.52
CA PHE A 9 7.20 -13.46 -17.14
C PHE A 9 8.00 -12.48 -16.29
N TYR A 10 9.33 -12.49 -16.41
CA TYR A 10 10.19 -11.57 -15.66
C TYR A 10 9.87 -10.11 -16.02
N ALA A 11 9.77 -9.80 -17.31
CA ALA A 11 9.44 -8.46 -17.79
C ALA A 11 8.03 -8.02 -17.34
N PHE A 12 7.06 -8.93 -17.37
CA PHE A 12 5.70 -8.66 -16.89
C PHE A 12 5.69 -8.28 -15.40
N PHE A 13 6.29 -9.12 -14.54
CA PHE A 13 6.29 -8.83 -13.09
C PHE A 13 7.18 -7.63 -12.73
N SER A 14 8.26 -7.38 -13.48
CA SER A 14 9.06 -6.15 -13.35
C SER A 14 8.22 -4.91 -13.70
N PHE A 15 7.42 -4.97 -14.77
CA PHE A 15 6.49 -3.88 -15.10
C PHE A 15 5.40 -3.68 -14.03
N CYS A 16 4.84 -4.76 -13.49
CA CYS A 16 3.89 -4.68 -12.38
C CYS A 16 4.53 -4.05 -11.11
N LEU A 17 5.82 -4.30 -10.86
CA LEU A 17 6.55 -3.69 -9.76
C LEU A 17 6.68 -2.17 -9.95
N LEU A 18 6.97 -1.73 -11.19
CA LEU A 18 6.97 -0.31 -11.53
C LEU A 18 5.60 0.32 -11.30
N LEU A 19 4.52 -0.33 -11.75
CA LEU A 19 3.16 0.16 -11.49
C LEU A 19 2.87 0.27 -10.00
N SER A 20 3.30 -0.70 -9.20
CA SER A 20 3.15 -0.69 -7.74
C SER A 20 3.87 0.52 -7.10
N SER A 21 5.10 0.80 -7.54
CA SER A 21 5.85 1.99 -7.13
C SER A 21 5.13 3.29 -7.50
N ILE A 22 4.66 3.42 -8.74
CA ILE A 22 3.95 4.61 -9.20
C ILE A 22 2.65 4.82 -8.41
N ILE A 23 1.85 3.76 -8.22
CA ILE A 23 0.58 3.85 -7.46
C ILE A 23 0.86 4.31 -6.03
N ALA A 24 1.84 3.71 -5.35
CA ALA A 24 2.19 4.09 -3.97
C ALA A 24 2.64 5.56 -3.86
N ILE A 25 3.48 6.03 -4.79
CA ILE A 25 3.94 7.43 -4.83
C ILE A 25 2.78 8.38 -5.12
N VAL A 26 1.96 8.08 -6.14
CA VAL A 26 0.84 8.93 -6.52
C VAL A 26 -0.18 9.03 -5.40
N PHE A 27 -0.53 7.91 -4.76
CA PHE A 27 -1.47 7.91 -3.64
C PHE A 27 -0.95 8.73 -2.47
N SER A 28 0.32 8.58 -2.09
CA SER A 28 0.95 9.42 -1.06
C SER A 28 0.87 10.92 -1.41
N GLN A 29 1.17 11.31 -2.65
CA GLN A 29 1.18 12.72 -3.05
C GLN A 29 -0.23 13.32 -3.20
N VAL A 30 -1.18 12.57 -3.75
CA VAL A 30 -2.56 13.03 -3.94
C VAL A 30 -3.25 13.17 -2.58
N TRP A 31 -2.99 12.26 -1.65
CA TRP A 31 -3.59 12.29 -0.33
C TRP A 31 -2.99 13.35 0.59
N HIS A 32 -1.70 13.69 0.45
CA HIS A 32 -1.10 14.81 1.19
C HIS A 32 -1.77 16.17 0.90
N LYS A 33 -2.44 16.30 -0.25
CA LYS A 33 -3.10 17.54 -0.69
C LYS A 33 -4.60 17.57 -0.44
N LYS A 34 -5.21 16.50 0.11
CA LYS A 34 -6.67 16.38 0.24
C LYS A 34 -7.19 16.71 1.65
N SER A 35 -8.52 16.83 1.72
CA SER A 35 -9.36 17.45 2.75
C SER A 35 -9.18 16.93 4.19
N LEU A 36 -9.67 17.73 5.15
CA LEU A 36 -9.73 17.46 6.60
C LEU A 36 -10.06 16.00 6.95
N LEU A 37 -11.01 15.40 6.23
CA LEU A 37 -11.46 14.05 6.48
C LEU A 37 -10.40 13.01 6.15
N LEU A 38 -9.63 13.21 5.09
CA LEU A 38 -8.60 12.27 4.67
C LEU A 38 -7.40 12.31 5.62
N ASN A 39 -7.07 13.49 6.16
CA ASN A 39 -6.07 13.66 7.23
C ASN A 39 -6.55 13.06 8.57
N MET A 40 -7.85 12.83 8.73
CA MET A 40 -8.38 12.07 9.86
C MET A 40 -8.15 10.56 9.68
N VAL A 41 -8.14 10.08 8.43
CA VAL A 41 -7.97 8.65 8.08
C VAL A 41 -6.50 8.24 8.04
N PHE A 42 -5.66 9.07 7.43
CA PHE A 42 -4.25 8.81 7.25
C PHE A 42 -3.44 9.94 7.87
N SER A 43 -2.57 9.60 8.81
CA SER A 43 -1.64 10.56 9.42
C SER A 43 -0.50 10.89 8.44
N ASP A 44 0.15 12.05 8.59
CA ASP A 44 1.33 12.42 7.80
C ASP A 44 2.43 11.33 7.84
N ALA A 45 2.56 10.64 8.98
CA ALA A 45 3.46 9.51 9.13
C ALA A 45 3.10 8.34 8.19
N ASP A 46 1.81 8.04 8.04
CA ASP A 46 1.29 6.95 7.20
C ASP A 46 1.51 7.27 5.71
N LEU A 47 1.23 8.52 5.31
CA LEU A 47 1.48 8.96 3.94
C LEU A 47 2.97 8.95 3.61
N THR A 48 3.81 9.35 4.57
CA THR A 48 5.28 9.30 4.43
C THR A 48 5.77 7.85 4.32
N ALA A 49 5.24 6.93 5.13
CA ALA A 49 5.56 5.51 5.04
C ALA A 49 5.18 4.93 3.66
N GLY A 50 4.02 5.32 3.12
CA GLY A 50 3.60 4.98 1.77
C GLY A 50 4.53 5.53 0.68
N LEU A 51 5.02 6.76 0.84
CA LEU A 51 6.00 7.37 -0.06
C LEU A 51 7.33 6.60 -0.06
N VAL A 52 7.85 6.31 1.14
CA VAL A 52 9.11 5.57 1.32
C VAL A 52 9.00 4.19 0.70
N LEU A 53 7.88 3.48 0.91
CA LEU A 53 7.62 2.20 0.29
C LEU A 53 7.59 2.31 -1.24
N GLY A 54 6.90 3.31 -1.78
CA GLY A 54 6.84 3.55 -3.23
C GLY A 54 8.21 3.82 -3.85
N ILE A 55 9.07 4.60 -3.18
CA ILE A 55 10.44 4.86 -3.61
C ILE A 55 11.28 3.58 -3.55
N ALA A 56 11.18 2.81 -2.46
CA ALA A 56 11.91 1.54 -2.30
C ALA A 56 11.58 0.56 -3.44
N LEU A 57 10.29 0.37 -3.74
CA LEU A 57 9.85 -0.47 -4.87
C LEU A 57 10.36 0.06 -6.22
N GLY A 58 10.45 1.38 -6.39
CA GLY A 58 11.01 2.01 -7.59
C GLY A 58 12.50 1.75 -7.76
N VAL A 59 13.27 1.80 -6.66
CA VAL A 59 14.69 1.43 -6.64
C VAL A 59 14.86 -0.06 -6.97
N THR A 60 14.04 -0.93 -6.37
CA THR A 60 14.07 -2.37 -6.67
C THR A 60 13.69 -2.65 -8.12
N TRP A 61 12.76 -1.89 -8.70
CA TRP A 61 12.46 -1.97 -10.12
C TRP A 61 13.67 -1.59 -10.98
N LEU A 62 14.37 -0.49 -10.68
CA LEU A 62 15.60 -0.12 -11.40
C LEU A 62 16.63 -1.25 -11.32
N LEU A 63 16.86 -1.80 -10.12
CA LEU A 63 17.72 -2.97 -9.93
C LEU A 63 17.27 -4.16 -10.76
N SER A 64 15.96 -4.40 -10.90
CA SER A 64 15.43 -5.49 -11.73
C SER A 64 15.77 -5.33 -13.21
N VAL A 65 15.75 -4.09 -13.72
CA VAL A 65 16.14 -3.79 -15.11
C VAL A 65 17.65 -3.96 -15.28
N PHE A 66 18.46 -3.43 -14.37
CA PHE A 66 19.91 -3.59 -14.44
C PHE A 66 20.34 -5.05 -14.30
N ALA A 67 19.72 -5.82 -13.40
CA ALA A 67 20.04 -7.23 -13.15
C ALA A 67 19.81 -8.12 -14.38
N ILE A 68 18.77 -7.85 -15.18
CA ILE A 68 18.47 -8.68 -16.34
C ILE A 68 19.36 -8.35 -17.55
N VAL A 69 19.73 -7.07 -17.71
CA VAL A 69 20.60 -6.59 -18.82
C VAL A 69 22.05 -7.08 -18.68
N GLN A 70 22.49 -7.41 -17.47
CA GLN A 70 23.82 -7.99 -17.23
C GLN A 70 24.03 -9.30 -18.02
N ARG A 71 25.28 -9.54 -18.42
CA ARG A 71 25.71 -10.75 -19.15
C ARG A 71 25.29 -12.01 -18.39
N ASN A 72 24.89 -13.07 -19.11
CA ASN A 72 24.37 -14.31 -18.52
C ASN A 72 25.27 -14.97 -17.46
N HIS A 73 26.59 -14.76 -17.49
CA HIS A 73 27.51 -15.31 -16.50
C HIS A 73 27.53 -14.54 -15.17
N VAL A 74 27.06 -13.29 -15.18
CA VAL A 74 26.98 -12.46 -14.00
C VAL A 74 25.60 -12.63 -13.40
N THR A 75 25.52 -13.33 -12.28
CA THR A 75 24.27 -13.55 -11.53
C THR A 75 24.17 -12.68 -10.28
N ILE A 76 25.23 -11.93 -9.94
CA ILE A 76 25.29 -11.13 -8.71
C ILE A 76 24.20 -10.06 -8.64
N GLY A 77 23.85 -9.43 -9.78
CA GLY A 77 22.76 -8.45 -9.84
C GLY A 77 21.39 -9.07 -9.53
N LEU A 78 21.13 -10.29 -10.01
CA LEU A 78 19.90 -11.02 -9.72
C LEU A 78 19.84 -11.49 -8.25
N VAL A 79 20.99 -11.82 -7.65
CA VAL A 79 21.07 -12.13 -6.21
C VAL A 79 20.80 -10.88 -5.36
N ALA A 80 21.38 -9.74 -5.72
CA ALA A 80 21.12 -8.46 -5.05
C ALA A 80 19.63 -8.07 -5.16
N LEU A 81 19.03 -8.20 -6.35
CA LEU A 81 17.60 -8.00 -6.56
C LEU A 81 16.77 -8.86 -5.61
N ASN A 82 17.13 -10.14 -5.42
CA ASN A 82 16.38 -11.05 -4.55
C ASN A 82 16.44 -10.65 -3.08
N TRP A 83 17.58 -10.16 -2.61
CA TRP A 83 17.68 -9.58 -1.26
C TRP A 83 16.84 -8.31 -1.12
N CYS A 84 16.85 -7.43 -2.12
CA CYS A 84 15.97 -6.26 -2.14
C CYS A 84 14.49 -6.65 -2.12
N LEU A 85 14.08 -7.63 -2.91
CA LEU A 85 12.69 -8.13 -2.92
C LEU A 85 12.26 -8.71 -1.57
N ILE A 86 13.16 -9.39 -0.85
CA ILE A 86 12.87 -9.87 0.51
C ILE A 86 12.66 -8.69 1.47
N LEU A 87 13.52 -7.66 1.39
CA LEU A 87 13.37 -6.45 2.20
C LEU A 87 12.07 -5.71 1.87
N ASP A 88 11.73 -5.58 0.60
CA ASP A 88 10.47 -4.98 0.14
C ASP A 88 9.27 -5.79 0.65
N SER A 89 9.31 -7.12 0.58
CA SER A 89 8.26 -7.98 1.14
C SER A 89 8.07 -7.73 2.64
N ILE A 90 9.15 -7.65 3.42
CA ILE A 90 9.06 -7.33 4.85
C ILE A 90 8.42 -5.94 5.06
N ALA A 91 8.84 -4.93 4.30
CA ALA A 91 8.29 -3.59 4.38
C ALA A 91 6.79 -3.55 4.03
N ILE A 92 6.39 -4.22 2.95
CA ILE A 92 4.99 -4.36 2.54
C ILE A 92 4.17 -5.02 3.64
N THR A 93 4.66 -6.11 4.25
CA THR A 93 3.95 -6.79 5.34
C THR A 93 3.78 -5.88 6.56
N VAL A 94 4.82 -5.13 6.94
CA VAL A 94 4.75 -4.20 8.09
C VAL A 94 3.71 -3.11 7.84
N VAL A 95 3.77 -2.44 6.68
CA VAL A 95 2.83 -1.38 6.32
C VAL A 95 1.41 -1.93 6.18
N GLY A 96 1.24 -3.06 5.48
CA GLY A 96 -0.06 -3.70 5.29
C GLY A 96 -0.70 -4.15 6.60
N THR A 97 0.09 -4.73 7.51
CA THR A 97 -0.41 -5.17 8.84
C THR A 97 -0.78 -3.98 9.71
N PHE A 98 -0.02 -2.88 9.65
CA PHE A 98 -0.36 -1.66 10.37
C PHE A 98 -1.70 -1.10 9.91
N VAL A 99 -1.90 -0.90 8.60
CA VAL A 99 -3.17 -0.41 8.04
C VAL A 99 -4.33 -1.37 8.37
N TRP A 100 -4.09 -2.69 8.30
CA TRP A 100 -5.07 -3.69 8.69
C TRP A 100 -5.47 -3.62 10.18
N PHE A 101 -4.54 -3.29 11.07
CA PHE A 101 -4.88 -3.13 12.48
C PHE A 101 -5.81 -1.93 12.72
N TYR A 102 -5.63 -0.85 11.96
CA TYR A 102 -6.52 0.31 12.00
C TYR A 102 -7.94 -0.02 11.53
N THR A 103 -8.12 -0.93 10.56
CA THR A 103 -9.47 -1.35 10.15
C THR A 103 -10.20 -2.11 11.27
N LEU A 104 -9.49 -2.89 12.08
CA LEU A 104 -10.10 -3.63 13.20
C LEU A 104 -10.54 -2.73 14.36
N ARG A 105 -9.80 -1.64 14.63
CA ARG A 105 -10.03 -0.73 15.78
C ARG A 105 -10.58 0.64 15.39
N GLN A 106 -11.09 0.74 14.17
CA GLN A 106 -11.51 1.99 13.54
C GLN A 106 -12.31 2.90 14.47
N ARG A 107 -13.44 2.45 15.03
CA ARG A 107 -14.29 3.31 15.87
C ARG A 107 -13.60 3.87 17.12
N ALA A 108 -12.68 3.13 17.72
CA ALA A 108 -11.96 3.58 18.90
C ALA A 108 -10.86 4.59 18.53
N GLU A 109 -10.06 4.26 17.52
CA GLU A 109 -8.97 5.13 17.06
C GLU A 109 -9.51 6.45 16.50
N PHE A 110 -10.55 6.40 15.65
CA PHE A 110 -11.15 7.61 15.09
C PHE A 110 -11.87 8.48 16.13
N HIS A 111 -12.32 7.92 17.26
CA HIS A 111 -12.84 8.74 18.37
C HIS A 111 -11.73 9.58 19.01
N THR A 112 -10.53 9.01 19.19
CA THR A 112 -9.38 9.76 19.72
C THR A 112 -8.95 10.87 18.78
N VAL A 113 -8.95 10.62 17.47
CA VAL A 113 -8.66 11.65 16.46
C VAL A 113 -9.74 12.73 16.48
N TRP A 114 -11.02 12.35 16.59
CA TRP A 114 -12.13 13.31 16.68
C TRP A 114 -12.01 14.23 17.91
N ALA A 115 -11.65 13.67 19.06
CA ALA A 115 -11.44 14.43 20.29
C ALA A 115 -10.30 15.46 20.16
N GLY A 116 -9.26 15.14 19.37
CA GLY A 116 -8.14 16.03 19.10
C GLY A 116 -8.40 17.12 18.07
N LEU A 117 -9.50 17.05 17.30
CA LEU A 117 -9.82 18.05 16.28
C LEU A 117 -10.30 19.37 16.90
N PRO A 118 -9.94 20.52 16.31
CA PRO A 118 -10.49 21.81 16.72
C PRO A 118 -12.00 21.88 16.41
N GLU A 119 -12.74 22.69 17.17
CA GLU A 119 -14.20 22.79 17.05
C GLU A 119 -14.65 23.21 15.65
N SER A 120 -13.91 24.11 14.98
CA SER A 120 -14.21 24.52 13.60
C SER A 120 -14.16 23.35 12.59
N SER A 121 -13.21 22.45 12.76
CA SER A 121 -13.08 21.22 11.96
C SER A 121 -14.23 20.25 12.26
N ARG A 122 -14.60 20.10 13.53
CA ARG A 122 -15.75 19.26 13.93
C ARG A 122 -17.06 19.80 13.35
N ILE A 123 -17.30 21.12 13.41
CA ILE A 123 -18.47 21.77 12.80
C ILE A 123 -18.52 21.50 11.29
N THR A 124 -17.38 21.63 10.59
CA THR A 124 -17.31 21.38 9.15
C THR A 124 -17.71 19.94 8.81
N LEU A 125 -17.22 18.96 9.59
CA LEU A 125 -17.56 17.54 9.40
C LEU A 125 -19.02 17.23 9.75
N GLN A 126 -19.52 17.83 10.84
CA GLN A 126 -20.91 17.72 11.28
C GLN A 126 -21.88 18.25 10.22
N ASP A 127 -21.57 19.40 9.62
CA ASP A 127 -22.39 19.97 8.54
C ASP A 127 -22.27 19.15 7.24
N GLN A 128 -21.06 18.67 6.91
CA GLN A 128 -20.82 17.85 5.72
C GLN A 128 -21.63 16.54 5.73
N PHE A 129 -21.75 15.91 6.89
CA PHE A 129 -22.47 14.64 7.04
C PHE A 129 -23.88 14.78 7.61
N SER A 130 -24.30 16.00 7.97
CA SER A 130 -25.57 16.25 8.65
C SER A 130 -25.73 15.36 9.89
N CYS A 131 -24.71 15.37 10.76
CA CYS A 131 -24.64 14.59 11.99
C CYS A 131 -24.25 15.47 13.19
N CYS A 132 -24.66 15.08 14.40
CA CYS A 132 -24.29 15.77 15.65
C CYS A 132 -23.69 14.80 16.66
N GLY A 133 -22.54 15.19 17.23
CA GLY A 133 -21.79 14.35 18.17
C GLY A 133 -21.20 13.10 17.52
N TYR A 134 -20.27 12.45 18.23
CA TYR A 134 -19.53 11.31 17.68
C TYR A 134 -20.26 9.99 17.90
N PHE A 135 -20.37 9.51 19.15
CA PHE A 135 -21.13 8.30 19.49
C PHE A 135 -22.57 8.58 19.91
N ASN A 136 -22.82 9.76 20.50
CA ASN A 136 -24.13 10.19 20.97
C ASN A 136 -24.26 11.71 20.84
N ALA A 137 -25.42 12.28 21.18
CA ALA A 137 -25.72 13.71 21.01
C ALA A 137 -24.88 14.65 21.88
N SER A 138 -24.25 14.16 22.96
CA SER A 138 -23.46 14.95 23.91
C SER A 138 -21.95 14.66 23.85
N ASP A 139 -21.54 13.61 23.14
CA ASP A 139 -20.16 13.16 23.01
C ASP A 139 -19.41 13.98 21.96
N LEU A 140 -18.52 14.85 22.44
CA LEU A 140 -17.59 15.67 21.64
C LEU A 140 -18.28 16.48 20.53
N ILE A 141 -19.50 16.92 20.79
CA ILE A 141 -20.27 17.81 19.91
C ILE A 141 -19.60 19.19 19.82
N ALA A 142 -19.53 19.74 18.61
CA ALA A 142 -19.25 21.15 18.40
C ALA A 142 -20.54 21.85 17.92
N ILE A 143 -20.88 22.96 18.59
CA ILE A 143 -22.09 23.76 18.34
C ILE A 143 -21.69 25.02 17.58
N GLY A 144 -22.45 25.39 16.55
CA GLY A 144 -22.19 26.61 15.77
C GLY A 144 -22.23 26.42 14.25
N GLY A 145 -22.59 25.24 13.77
CA GLY A 145 -22.80 24.94 12.34
C GLY A 145 -24.24 25.16 11.87
N ASN A 146 -24.49 24.78 10.62
CA ASN A 146 -25.83 24.82 10.01
C ASN A 146 -26.73 23.67 10.50
N PHE A 147 -26.14 22.51 10.76
CA PHE A 147 -26.90 21.33 11.19
C PHE A 147 -27.08 21.32 12.71
N CYS A 148 -25.97 21.34 13.46
CA CYS A 148 -25.94 21.34 14.93
C CYS A 148 -25.89 22.77 15.47
N THR A 149 -27.03 23.45 15.40
CA THR A 149 -27.18 24.85 15.82
C THR A 149 -27.23 25.03 17.33
N SER A 150 -27.79 24.06 18.06
CA SER A 150 -27.90 24.05 19.52
C SER A 150 -27.89 22.63 20.06
N GLN A 151 -27.61 22.48 21.37
CA GLN A 151 -27.64 21.18 22.05
C GLN A 151 -29.04 20.54 21.98
N GLU A 152 -30.10 21.34 22.08
CA GLU A 152 -31.49 20.88 22.02
C GLU A 152 -31.80 20.17 20.70
N LYS A 153 -31.28 20.68 19.58
CA LYS A 153 -31.47 20.05 18.27
C LYS A 153 -30.71 18.74 18.16
N ALA A 154 -29.53 18.65 18.78
CA ALA A 154 -28.78 17.41 18.86
C ALA A 154 -29.50 16.36 19.72
N ASP A 155 -30.07 16.77 20.85
CA ASP A 155 -30.80 15.88 21.77
C ASP A 155 -32.14 15.40 21.18
N GLN A 156 -32.72 16.16 20.24
CA GLN A 156 -33.92 15.77 19.49
C GLN A 156 -33.65 14.73 18.38
N LEU A 157 -32.39 14.44 18.06
CA LEU A 157 -32.06 13.43 17.05
C LEU A 157 -32.49 12.05 17.52
N ASN A 158 -33.11 11.30 16.61
CA ASN A 158 -33.53 9.94 16.90
C ASN A 158 -32.30 9.05 17.16
N THR A 159 -32.17 8.54 18.39
CA THR A 159 -31.08 7.67 18.83
C THR A 159 -31.05 6.32 18.12
N THR A 160 -32.17 5.90 17.53
CA THR A 160 -32.29 4.65 16.77
C THR A 160 -31.66 4.78 15.37
N VAL A 161 -31.50 6.01 14.86
CA VAL A 161 -30.93 6.25 13.54
C VAL A 161 -29.45 6.56 13.68
N LEU A 162 -28.61 5.53 13.52
CA LEU A 162 -27.15 5.61 13.69
C LEU A 162 -26.46 6.63 12.77
N LYS A 163 -27.08 7.03 11.66
CA LYS A 163 -26.56 8.05 10.73
C LYS A 163 -26.60 9.46 11.32
N ASN A 164 -27.41 9.70 12.34
CA ASN A 164 -27.49 10.99 13.04
C ASN A 164 -26.20 11.31 13.80
N PHE A 165 -25.41 10.29 14.15
CA PHE A 165 -24.14 10.41 14.84
C PHE A 165 -22.98 10.25 13.86
N CYS A 166 -21.96 11.09 14.01
CA CYS A 166 -20.89 11.21 13.02
C CYS A 166 -20.01 9.95 12.91
N VAL A 167 -20.02 9.07 13.92
CA VAL A 167 -19.31 7.79 13.86
C VAL A 167 -19.69 6.96 12.62
N THR A 168 -20.98 6.89 12.26
CA THR A 168 -21.43 6.01 11.17
C THR A 168 -20.94 6.46 9.79
N PRO A 169 -21.19 7.70 9.34
CA PRO A 169 -20.71 8.16 8.04
C PRO A 169 -19.17 8.25 7.97
N ILE A 170 -18.50 8.64 9.05
CA ILE A 170 -17.02 8.66 9.11
C ILE A 170 -16.47 7.25 9.01
N THR A 171 -17.05 6.30 9.75
CA THR A 171 -16.63 4.89 9.68
C THR A 171 -16.86 4.33 8.28
N ALA A 172 -18.00 4.62 7.65
CA ALA A 172 -18.29 4.14 6.29
C ALA A 172 -17.28 4.66 5.26
N TYR A 173 -16.90 5.94 5.33
CA TYR A 173 -15.88 6.50 4.44
C TYR A 173 -14.51 5.88 4.67
N SER A 174 -14.11 5.76 5.93
CA SER A 174 -12.77 5.31 6.28
C SER A 174 -12.62 3.79 6.08
N ASP A 175 -13.69 3.01 6.23
CA ASP A 175 -13.70 1.57 5.95
C ASP A 175 -13.40 1.30 4.47
N VAL A 176 -14.10 1.97 3.55
CA VAL A 176 -13.84 1.85 2.11
C VAL A 176 -12.40 2.25 1.78
N SER A 177 -11.96 3.41 2.28
CA SER A 177 -10.62 3.94 1.99
C SER A 177 -9.51 3.03 2.52
N LEU A 178 -9.64 2.53 3.75
CA LEU A 178 -8.64 1.65 4.36
C LEU A 178 -8.64 0.27 3.70
N ASN A 179 -9.80 -0.29 3.35
CA ASN A 179 -9.89 -1.58 2.66
C ASN A 179 -9.26 -1.54 1.26
N ASP A 180 -9.49 -0.46 0.50
CA ASP A 180 -8.88 -0.26 -0.81
C ASP A 180 -7.34 -0.15 -0.70
N VAL A 181 -6.84 0.58 0.30
CA VAL A 181 -5.40 0.73 0.55
C VAL A 181 -4.77 -0.58 0.98
N PHE A 182 -5.34 -1.24 1.98
CA PHE A 182 -4.89 -2.55 2.46
C PHE A 182 -4.80 -3.55 1.31
N THR A 183 -5.87 -3.66 0.51
CA THR A 183 -5.92 -4.59 -0.64
C THR A 183 -4.86 -4.26 -1.68
N SER A 184 -4.66 -2.97 -1.97
CA SER A 184 -3.62 -2.52 -2.90
C SER A 184 -2.21 -2.86 -2.42
N VAL A 185 -1.92 -2.60 -1.14
CA VAL A 185 -0.60 -2.87 -0.53
C VAL A 185 -0.30 -4.38 -0.52
N TYR A 186 -1.26 -5.22 -0.14
CA TYR A 186 -1.08 -6.67 -0.23
C TYR A 186 -1.03 -7.17 -1.69
N GLY A 187 -1.65 -6.46 -2.63
CA GLY A 187 -1.46 -6.69 -4.07
C GLY A 187 0.00 -6.55 -4.50
N PHE A 188 0.74 -5.58 -3.94
CA PHE A 188 2.17 -5.40 -4.22
C PHE A 188 3.00 -6.60 -3.74
N MET A 189 2.59 -7.25 -2.65
CA MET A 189 3.25 -8.46 -2.16
C MET A 189 3.21 -9.59 -3.20
N ALA A 190 2.04 -9.80 -3.83
CA ALA A 190 1.90 -10.83 -4.86
C ALA A 190 2.86 -10.59 -6.04
N VAL A 191 3.02 -9.32 -6.45
CA VAL A 191 3.97 -8.92 -7.49
C VAL A 191 5.41 -9.19 -7.07
N ALA A 192 5.79 -8.80 -5.84
CA ALA A 192 7.14 -9.00 -5.31
C ALA A 192 7.51 -10.49 -5.25
N ILE A 193 6.62 -11.34 -4.74
CA ILE A 193 6.83 -12.80 -4.65
C ILE A 193 6.96 -13.42 -6.05
N CYS A 194 6.08 -13.05 -6.98
CA CYS A 194 6.14 -13.56 -8.35
C CYS A 194 7.43 -13.15 -9.08
N LEU A 195 7.89 -11.90 -8.88
CA LEU A 195 9.16 -11.45 -9.45
C LEU A 195 10.34 -12.19 -8.81
N PHE A 196 10.30 -12.42 -7.49
CA PHE A 196 11.31 -13.20 -6.76
C PHE A 196 11.39 -14.66 -7.23
N MET A 197 10.25 -15.32 -7.44
CA MET A 197 10.24 -16.67 -7.99
C MET A 197 10.79 -16.70 -9.42
N THR A 198 10.38 -15.74 -10.24
CA THR A 198 10.81 -15.67 -11.64
C THR A 198 12.30 -15.36 -11.76
N SER A 199 12.85 -14.47 -10.93
CA SER A 199 14.27 -14.15 -10.90
C SER A 199 15.11 -15.35 -10.45
N LEU A 200 14.66 -16.14 -9.46
CA LEU A 200 15.31 -17.38 -9.06
C LEU A 200 15.36 -18.40 -10.21
N CYS A 201 14.25 -18.56 -10.93
CA CYS A 201 14.21 -19.39 -12.14
C CYS A 201 15.21 -18.90 -13.19
N VAL A 202 15.32 -17.58 -13.42
CA VAL A 202 16.30 -16.99 -14.34
C VAL A 202 17.74 -17.30 -13.91
N ILE A 203 18.06 -17.15 -12.62
CA ILE A 203 19.39 -17.47 -12.08
C ILE A 203 19.71 -18.95 -12.35
N LYS A 204 18.79 -19.86 -12.04
CA LYS A 204 19.00 -21.30 -12.22
C LYS A 204 19.24 -21.67 -13.68
N VAL A 205 18.42 -21.16 -14.60
CA VAL A 205 18.62 -21.40 -16.04
C VAL A 205 19.94 -20.82 -16.54
N ARG A 206 20.35 -19.63 -16.08
CA ARG A 206 21.66 -19.05 -16.43
C ARG A 206 22.80 -19.95 -15.94
N GLN A 207 22.75 -20.41 -14.69
CA GLN A 207 23.76 -21.31 -14.11
C GLN A 207 23.85 -22.65 -14.85
N GLU A 208 22.71 -23.23 -15.27
CA GLU A 208 22.69 -24.45 -16.06
C GLU A 208 23.36 -24.26 -17.43
N ILE A 209 23.02 -23.18 -18.15
CA ILE A 209 23.65 -22.85 -19.44
C ILE A 209 25.16 -22.70 -19.30
N GLU A 210 25.63 -22.02 -18.25
CA GLU A 210 27.06 -21.89 -17.97
C GLU A 210 27.73 -23.23 -17.66
N ARG A 211 27.06 -24.08 -16.89
CA ARG A 211 27.56 -25.42 -16.57
C ARG A 211 27.71 -26.25 -17.83
N PHE A 212 26.73 -26.23 -18.74
CA PHE A 212 26.82 -26.93 -20.02
C PHE A 212 27.95 -26.38 -20.89
N LYS A 213 28.14 -25.05 -20.95
CA LYS A 213 29.28 -24.44 -21.65
C LYS A 213 30.63 -24.90 -21.10
N ARG A 214 30.76 -25.02 -19.77
CA ARG A 214 31.99 -25.53 -19.12
C ARG A 214 32.22 -27.03 -19.36
N ILE A 215 31.16 -27.82 -19.53
CA ILE A 215 31.27 -29.25 -19.85
C ILE A 215 31.70 -29.42 -21.31
N ASP A 216 31.12 -28.63 -22.22
CA ASP A 216 31.45 -28.69 -23.65
C ASP A 216 32.91 -28.24 -23.92
N SER A 217 33.37 -27.20 -23.22
CA SER A 217 34.78 -26.76 -23.32
C SER A 217 35.77 -27.83 -22.86
N LYS A 218 35.43 -28.63 -21.84
CA LYS A 218 36.27 -29.75 -21.37
C LYS A 218 36.31 -30.93 -22.35
N ARG A 219 35.32 -31.06 -23.24
CA ARG A 219 35.22 -32.15 -24.23
C ARG A 219 35.79 -31.77 -25.61
N GLY A 220 36.54 -30.67 -25.69
CA GLY A 220 37.13 -30.20 -26.95
C GLY A 220 36.10 -29.62 -27.92
N GLY A 221 34.95 -29.14 -27.42
CA GLY A 221 33.96 -28.41 -28.22
C GLY A 221 33.23 -29.26 -29.27
N ARG A 222 33.20 -30.60 -29.13
CA ARG A 222 32.49 -31.48 -30.06
C ARG A 222 30.97 -31.52 -29.85
N GLY A 223 30.43 -30.75 -28.89
CA GLY A 223 29.00 -30.59 -28.67
C GLY A 223 28.33 -31.84 -28.09
N PHE A 224 27.53 -31.65 -27.05
CA PHE A 224 26.34 -32.49 -26.90
C PHE A 224 25.28 -31.81 -27.75
N VAL A 225 24.87 -32.47 -28.84
CA VAL A 225 23.55 -32.21 -29.41
C VAL A 225 22.48 -32.24 -28.32
#